data_AF-A0A0P4WRG3-F1
#
_entry.id   AF-A0A0P4WRG3-F1
#
_cell.length_a   1.000
_cell.length_b   1.000
_cell.length_c   1.000
_cell.angle_alpha   90.00
_cell.angle_beta   90.00
_cell.angle_gamma   90.00
#
_symmetry.space_group_name_H-M   'P 1'
#
loop_
_entity.id
_entity.type
_entity.pdbx_description
1 polymer ?
#
loop_
_entity_poly.entity_id
_entity_poly.type
_entity_poly.pdbx_seq_one_letter_code
_entity_poly.pdbx_strand_id
1 'polypeptide(L)'
;MVLALASSDWLLAVGWRQGLFEHCVEQGAPKPLPFQINAEPGCHPARDEPYIMASAALCVICLLLDFFATIMTGLGLSNNDPSVKTRYYRIAVWVMTLALIAILVALILYPVFFAQELELGNRTLWEFGWAYGVGWGAAIFLFGAVVLLLCDQEEEEIYYKERTIIHAENDSRA
;
A
#
# COMPACT_ATOMS: atom_id res chain seq x y z
N MET A 1 5.69 -1.99 2.04
CA MET A 1 5.53 -0.74 1.27
C MET A 1 6.84 0.01 1.04
N VAL A 2 7.66 0.25 2.07
CA VAL A 2 8.96 0.97 1.96
C VAL A 2 9.85 0.44 0.83
N LEU A 3 10.01 -0.89 0.72
CA LEU A 3 10.82 -1.51 -0.33
C LEU A 3 10.29 -1.22 -1.75
N ALA A 4 8.97 -1.16 -1.93
CA ALA A 4 8.39 -0.81 -3.21
C ALA A 4 8.65 0.67 -3.55
N LEU A 5 8.44 1.58 -2.59
CA LEU A 5 8.67 3.02 -2.77
C LEU A 5 10.14 3.37 -3.05
N ALA A 6 11.08 2.70 -2.39
CA ALA A 6 12.51 3.00 -2.50
C ALA A 6 13.16 2.41 -3.76
N SER A 7 12.47 1.53 -4.49
CA SER A 7 13.03 0.83 -5.64
C SER A 7 12.78 1.55 -6.96
N SER A 8 13.79 1.54 -7.82
CA SER A 8 13.75 1.99 -9.21
C SER A 8 13.14 0.97 -10.18
N ASP A 9 12.68 -0.19 -9.69
CA ASP A 9 12.30 -1.33 -10.53
C ASP A 9 10.79 -1.59 -10.50
N TRP A 10 9.97 -0.54 -10.69
CA TRP A 10 8.53 -0.68 -10.88
C TRP A 10 8.21 -1.14 -12.30
N LEU A 11 8.92 -0.60 -13.27
CA LEU A 11 8.75 -0.86 -14.69
C LEU A 11 10.12 -0.97 -15.34
N LEU A 12 10.29 -2.00 -16.16
CA LEU A 12 11.55 -2.40 -16.77
C LEU A 12 11.37 -2.50 -18.29
N ALA A 13 12.40 -2.07 -19.01
CA ALA A 13 12.58 -2.34 -20.43
C ALA A 13 14.07 -2.42 -20.75
N VAL A 14 14.41 -2.79 -21.98
CA VAL A 14 15.82 -2.95 -22.39
C VAL A 14 16.60 -1.64 -22.20
N GLY A 15 17.54 -1.63 -21.26
CA GLY A 15 18.37 -0.46 -20.92
C GLY A 15 17.62 0.66 -20.20
N TRP A 16 16.43 0.39 -19.65
CA TRP A 16 15.57 1.36 -18.98
C TRP A 16 14.93 0.76 -17.72
N ARG A 17 15.01 1.50 -16.61
CA ARG A 17 14.32 1.16 -15.36
C ARG A 17 13.59 2.38 -14.84
N GLN A 18 12.40 2.19 -14.32
CA GLN A 18 11.54 3.26 -13.83
C GLN A 18 10.97 2.86 -12.47
N GLY A 19 11.27 3.66 -11.46
CA GLY A 19 10.59 3.66 -10.17
C GLY A 19 9.53 4.74 -10.12
N LEU A 20 9.03 5.01 -8.91
CA LEU A 20 8.04 6.07 -8.66
C LEU A 20 8.68 7.46 -8.52
N PHE A 21 9.93 7.54 -8.06
CA PHE A 21 10.63 8.81 -7.79
C PHE A 21 11.83 9.06 -8.71
N GLU A 22 12.34 8.02 -9.34
CA GLU A 22 13.50 8.09 -10.22
C GLU A 22 13.35 7.12 -11.39
N HIS A 23 14.11 7.38 -12.45
CA HIS A 23 14.29 6.48 -13.58
C HIS A 23 15.77 6.38 -13.90
N CYS A 24 16.22 5.20 -14.32
CA CYS A 24 17.61 4.91 -14.59
C CYS A 24 17.80 4.39 -16.02
N VAL A 25 18.81 4.93 -16.69
CA VAL A 25 19.21 4.56 -18.04
C VAL A 25 20.54 3.82 -17.97
N GLU A 26 20.59 2.60 -18.51
CA GLU A 26 21.82 1.81 -18.52
C GLU A 26 22.83 2.34 -19.56
N GLN A 27 24.12 2.12 -19.31
CA GLN A 27 25.17 2.50 -20.25
C GLN A 27 25.00 1.73 -21.57
N GLY A 28 24.98 2.45 -22.69
CA GLY A 28 24.78 1.85 -24.02
C GLY A 28 23.32 1.53 -24.35
N ALA A 29 22.35 2.08 -23.63
CA ALA A 29 20.92 1.90 -23.94
C ALA A 29 20.60 2.28 -25.40
N PRO A 30 19.79 1.47 -26.11
CA PRO A 30 19.40 1.76 -27.49
C PRO A 30 18.71 3.12 -27.63
N LYS A 31 19.02 3.86 -28.70
CA LYS A 31 18.40 5.15 -29.03
C LYS A 31 17.36 4.98 -30.16
N PRO A 32 16.28 5.78 -30.19
CA PRO A 32 15.91 6.78 -29.19
C PRO A 32 15.41 6.13 -27.88
N LEU A 33 15.65 6.82 -26.76
CA LEU A 33 15.18 6.36 -25.45
C LEU A 33 13.64 6.37 -25.40
N PRO A 34 13.03 5.55 -24.50
CA PRO A 34 11.59 5.58 -24.27
C PRO A 34 11.08 7.00 -24.01
N PHE A 35 9.87 7.30 -24.49
CA PHE A 35 9.18 8.57 -24.29
C PHE A 35 9.93 9.80 -24.83
N GLN A 36 10.86 9.59 -25.78
CA GLN A 36 11.64 10.64 -26.43
C GLN A 36 12.47 11.49 -25.46
N ILE A 37 12.84 10.90 -24.32
CA ILE A 37 13.64 11.58 -23.29
C ILE A 37 15.09 11.63 -23.74
N ASN A 38 15.74 12.79 -23.57
CA ASN A 38 17.17 12.95 -23.79
C ASN A 38 17.88 12.97 -22.43
N ALA A 39 18.24 11.78 -21.94
CA ALA A 39 18.97 11.60 -20.68
C ALA A 39 20.31 10.90 -20.92
N GLU A 40 21.32 11.29 -20.14
CA GLU A 40 22.61 10.59 -20.09
C GLU A 40 22.48 9.31 -19.26
N PRO A 41 23.36 8.30 -19.46
CA PRO A 41 23.38 7.11 -18.62
C PRO A 41 23.51 7.46 -17.14
N GLY A 42 22.65 6.88 -16.30
CA GLY A 42 22.54 7.24 -14.88
C GLY A 42 21.09 7.27 -14.42
N CYS A 43 20.89 7.62 -13.15
CA CYS A 43 19.58 7.79 -12.53
C CYS A 43 19.21 9.26 -12.46
N HIS A 44 17.99 9.57 -12.86
CA HIS A 44 17.41 10.90 -12.94
C HIS A 44 16.06 10.92 -12.23
N PRO A 45 15.54 12.10 -11.84
CA PRO A 45 14.20 12.22 -11.26
C PRO A 45 13.13 11.59 -12.14
N ALA A 46 12.05 11.07 -11.54
CA ALA A 46 10.95 10.47 -12.28
C ALA A 46 10.39 11.40 -13.36
N ARG A 47 9.82 10.80 -14.40
CA ARG A 47 9.10 11.54 -15.44
C ARG A 47 7.98 12.36 -14.82
N ASP A 48 7.78 13.57 -15.35
CA ASP A 48 6.71 14.48 -14.93
C ASP A 48 5.35 14.05 -15.52
N GLU A 49 4.95 12.82 -15.20
CA GLU A 49 3.66 12.28 -15.59
C GLU A 49 2.70 12.25 -14.40
N PRO A 50 1.46 12.73 -14.57
CA PRO A 50 0.53 12.89 -13.45
C PRO A 50 0.18 11.55 -12.80
N TYR A 51 0.14 10.47 -13.60
CA TYR A 51 -0.20 9.13 -13.10
C TYR A 51 0.92 8.53 -12.24
N ILE A 52 2.20 8.78 -12.58
CA ILE A 52 3.35 8.34 -11.79
C ILE A 52 3.37 9.08 -10.46
N MET A 53 3.20 10.40 -10.49
CA MET A 53 3.14 11.23 -9.28
C MET A 53 1.94 10.84 -8.40
N ALA A 54 0.77 10.60 -8.98
CA ALA A 54 -0.42 10.17 -8.26
C ALA A 54 -0.22 8.79 -7.59
N SER A 55 0.34 7.81 -8.31
CA SER A 55 0.67 6.50 -7.75
C SER A 55 1.70 6.62 -6.61
N ALA A 56 2.72 7.47 -6.77
CA ALA A 56 3.72 7.72 -5.73
C ALA A 56 3.08 8.33 -4.47
N ALA A 57 2.23 9.34 -4.63
CA ALA A 57 1.52 9.99 -3.54
C ALA A 57 0.60 9.00 -2.80
N LEU A 58 -0.16 8.20 -3.53
CA LEU A 58 -1.04 7.18 -2.95
C LEU A 58 -0.25 6.11 -2.17
N CYS A 59 0.90 5.65 -2.69
CA CYS A 59 1.76 4.70 -1.98
C CYS A 59 2.39 5.32 -0.71
N VAL A 60 2.76 6.60 -0.72
CA VAL A 60 3.24 7.32 0.48
C VAL A 60 2.12 7.49 1.50
N ILE A 61 0.92 7.89 1.08
CA ILE A 61 -0.25 7.98 1.95
C ILE A 61 -0.57 6.61 2.56
N CYS A 62 -0.54 5.54 1.76
CA CYS A 62 -0.71 4.18 2.25
C CYS A 62 0.30 3.84 3.36
N LEU A 63 1.59 4.13 3.16
CA LEU A 63 2.63 3.90 4.16
C LEU A 63 2.38 4.67 5.46
N LEU A 64 1.97 5.94 5.37
CA LEU A 64 1.68 6.77 6.54
C LEU A 64 0.45 6.28 7.31
N LEU A 65 -0.61 5.91 6.60
CA LEU A 65 -1.83 5.36 7.20
C LEU A 65 -1.57 4.00 7.85
N ASP A 66 -0.80 3.11 7.20
CA ASP A 66 -0.41 1.81 7.74
C ASP A 66 0.43 1.95 9.02
N PHE A 67 1.39 2.88 9.03
CA PHE A 67 2.18 3.19 10.21
C PHE A 67 1.30 3.71 11.36
N PHE A 68 0.38 4.64 11.07
CA PHE A 68 -0.56 5.17 12.06
C PHE A 68 -1.51 4.08 12.60
N ALA A 69 -2.04 3.22 11.74
CA ALA A 69 -2.86 2.09 12.14
C ALA A 69 -2.10 1.12 13.03
N THR A 70 -0.85 0.80 12.69
CA THR A 70 0.01 -0.09 13.49
C THR A 70 0.22 0.46 14.90
N ILE A 71 0.45 1.78 15.04
CA ILE A 71 0.55 2.43 16.35
C ILE A 71 -0.76 2.30 17.12
N MET A 72 -1.91 2.56 16.48
CA MET A 72 -3.21 2.46 17.14
C MET A 72 -3.55 1.04 17.57
N THR A 73 -3.23 0.03 16.76
CA THR A 73 -3.37 -1.38 17.14
C THR A 73 -2.47 -1.72 18.33
N GLY A 74 -1.22 -1.25 18.34
CA GLY A 74 -0.30 -1.42 19.46
C GLY A 74 -0.80 -0.76 20.76
N LEU A 75 -1.32 0.47 20.68
CA LEU A 75 -1.93 1.15 21.83
C LEU A 75 -3.22 0.47 22.29
N GLY A 76 -4.01 -0.09 21.36
CA GLY A 76 -5.19 -0.90 21.68
C GLY A 76 -4.80 -2.15 22.48
N LEU A 77 -3.77 -2.87 22.04
CA LEU A 77 -3.26 -4.06 22.73
C LEU A 77 -2.69 -3.77 24.11
N SER A 78 -2.08 -2.60 24.32
CA SER A 78 -1.47 -2.22 25.60
C SER A 78 -2.48 -1.76 26.66
N ASN A 79 -3.70 -1.42 26.27
CA ASN A 79 -4.72 -0.91 27.19
C ASN A 79 -5.57 -2.05 27.76
N ASN A 80 -5.75 -2.05 29.08
CA ASN A 80 -6.58 -3.03 29.78
C ASN A 80 -8.07 -2.68 29.78
N ASP A 81 -8.42 -1.42 29.46
CA ASP A 81 -9.81 -0.95 29.49
C ASP A 81 -10.57 -1.39 28.21
N PRO A 82 -11.63 -2.20 28.35
CA PRO A 82 -12.41 -2.73 27.23
C PRO A 82 -12.90 -1.70 26.21
N SER A 83 -13.50 -0.61 26.72
CA SER A 83 -14.14 0.41 25.89
C SER A 83 -13.12 1.24 25.10
N VAL A 84 -11.94 1.45 25.68
CA VAL A 84 -10.83 2.17 25.06
C VAL A 84 -10.18 1.28 23.99
N LYS A 85 -9.97 0.00 24.30
CA LYS A 85 -9.47 -1.00 23.36
C LYS A 85 -10.32 -1.08 22.10
N THR A 86 -11.62 -1.35 22.23
CA THR A 86 -12.55 -1.45 21.08
C THR A 86 -12.54 -0.18 20.22
N ARG A 87 -12.40 1.01 20.83
CA ARG A 87 -12.32 2.27 20.10
C ARG A 87 -11.04 2.37 19.25
N TYR A 88 -9.87 2.04 19.80
CA TYR A 88 -8.61 2.06 19.06
C TYR A 88 -8.62 1.05 17.91
N TYR A 89 -9.09 -0.17 18.16
CA TYR A 89 -9.21 -1.21 17.13
C TYR A 89 -10.13 -0.79 15.99
N ARG A 90 -11.29 -0.22 16.31
CA ARG A 90 -12.23 0.28 15.29
C ARG A 90 -11.59 1.36 14.41
N ILE A 91 -10.88 2.31 15.01
CA ILE A 91 -10.17 3.35 14.25
C ILE A 91 -9.06 2.73 13.39
N ALA A 92 -8.29 1.78 13.94
CA ALA A 92 -7.24 1.09 13.19
C ALA A 92 -7.79 0.35 11.97
N VAL A 93 -8.90 -0.38 12.10
CA VAL A 93 -9.58 -1.06 10.98
C VAL A 93 -9.96 -0.07 9.87
N TRP A 94 -10.60 1.06 10.21
CA TRP A 94 -10.97 2.07 9.21
C TRP A 94 -9.76 2.65 8.50
N VAL A 95 -8.69 2.95 9.25
CA VAL A 95 -7.46 3.52 8.69
C VAL A 95 -6.72 2.53 7.80
N MET A 96 -6.57 1.27 8.20
CA MET A 96 -5.97 0.24 7.35
C MET A 96 -6.81 -0.03 6.10
N THR A 97 -8.15 -0.01 6.22
CA THR A 97 -9.04 -0.16 5.07
C THR A 97 -8.81 0.97 4.06
N LEU A 98 -8.67 2.22 4.55
CA LEU A 98 -8.34 3.36 3.69
C LEU A 98 -6.94 3.20 3.05
N ALA A 99 -5.95 2.71 3.82
CA ALA A 99 -4.61 2.42 3.30
C ALA A 99 -4.63 1.34 2.21
N LEU A 100 -5.45 0.30 2.37
CA LEU A 100 -5.65 -0.77 1.39
C LEU A 100 -6.28 -0.23 0.10
N ILE A 101 -7.31 0.61 0.21
CA ILE A 101 -7.93 1.25 -0.96
C ILE A 101 -6.89 2.11 -1.70
N ALA A 102 -6.11 2.91 -0.97
CA ALA A 102 -5.08 3.77 -1.56
C ALA A 102 -4.04 2.98 -2.36
N ILE A 103 -3.52 1.86 -1.82
CA ILE A 103 -2.55 1.04 -2.56
C ILE A 103 -3.17 0.31 -3.74
N LEU A 104 -4.41 -0.20 -3.63
CA LEU A 104 -5.10 -0.84 -4.75
C LEU A 104 -5.33 0.15 -5.89
N VAL A 105 -5.75 1.39 -5.57
CA VAL A 105 -5.89 2.44 -6.58
C VAL A 105 -4.54 2.73 -7.22
N ALA A 106 -3.45 2.87 -6.46
CA ALA A 106 -2.12 3.13 -7.02
C ALA A 106 -1.64 2.02 -7.98
N LEU A 107 -1.88 0.75 -7.61
CA LEU A 107 -1.48 -0.43 -8.38
C LEU A 107 -2.32 -0.65 -9.64
N ILE A 108 -3.56 -0.18 -9.67
CA ILE A 108 -4.41 -0.23 -10.88
C ILE A 108 -4.14 0.98 -11.77
N LEU A 109 -4.00 2.17 -11.18
CA LEU A 109 -3.77 3.42 -11.89
C LEU A 109 -2.47 3.33 -12.71
N TYR A 110 -1.37 2.88 -12.11
CA TYR A 110 -0.07 2.82 -12.76
C TYR A 110 -0.08 2.06 -14.12
N PRO A 111 -0.49 0.78 -14.19
CA PRO A 111 -0.52 0.03 -15.46
C PRO A 111 -1.59 0.53 -16.43
N VAL A 112 -2.75 1.02 -15.95
CA VAL A 112 -3.85 1.47 -16.83
C VAL A 112 -3.43 2.70 -17.63
N PHE A 113 -2.80 3.69 -16.98
CA PHE A 113 -2.30 4.87 -17.68
C PHE A 113 -1.04 4.57 -18.50
N PHE A 114 -0.13 3.73 -17.98
CA PHE A 114 1.03 3.31 -18.74
C PHE A 114 0.67 2.61 -20.06
N ALA A 115 -0.39 1.81 -20.08
CA ALA A 115 -0.86 1.15 -21.31
C ALA A 115 -1.30 2.14 -22.40
N GLN A 116 -1.71 3.36 -22.04
CA GLN A 116 -2.08 4.41 -22.99
C GLN A 116 -0.84 5.07 -23.62
N GLU A 117 0.31 5.04 -22.95
CA GLU A 117 1.57 5.61 -23.42
C GLU A 117 2.48 4.59 -24.12
N LEU A 118 2.01 3.35 -24.31
CA LEU A 118 2.86 2.27 -24.82
C LEU A 118 3.45 2.59 -26.20
N GLU A 119 2.71 3.33 -27.04
CA GLU A 119 3.15 3.79 -28.36
C GLU A 119 4.38 4.70 -28.30
N LEU A 120 4.52 5.49 -27.22
CA LEU A 120 5.64 6.40 -26.97
C LEU A 120 6.85 5.67 -26.37
N GLY A 121 6.67 4.44 -25.88
CA GLY A 121 7.71 3.68 -25.19
C GLY A 121 8.88 3.25 -26.08
N ASN A 122 8.70 3.18 -27.41
CA ASN A 122 9.73 2.78 -28.38
C ASN A 122 10.53 1.51 -27.99
N ARG A 123 9.86 0.56 -27.32
CA ARG A 123 10.42 -0.74 -26.91
C ARG A 123 9.43 -1.83 -27.23
N THR A 124 9.95 -2.98 -27.63
CA THR A 124 9.13 -4.14 -28.00
C THR A 124 8.59 -4.88 -26.78
N LEU A 125 9.22 -4.73 -25.62
CA LEU A 125 8.91 -5.47 -24.41
C LEU A 125 9.07 -4.58 -23.18
N TRP A 126 8.03 -4.62 -22.34
CA TRP A 126 7.94 -3.93 -21.06
C TRP A 126 7.52 -4.93 -20.01
N GLU A 127 8.23 -4.93 -18.88
CA GLU A 127 7.98 -5.83 -17.77
C GLU A 127 7.68 -5.01 -16.52
N PHE A 128 6.65 -5.41 -15.78
CA PHE A 128 6.48 -4.90 -14.43
C PHE A 128 7.55 -5.53 -13.54
N GLY A 129 8.37 -4.69 -12.93
CA GLY A 129 9.49 -5.14 -12.12
C GLY A 129 9.07 -5.67 -10.75
N TRP A 130 10.05 -6.15 -9.99
CA TRP A 130 9.81 -6.79 -8.70
C TRP A 130 9.18 -5.83 -7.68
N ALA A 131 9.47 -4.52 -7.75
CA ALA A 131 8.93 -3.54 -6.81
C ALA A 131 7.42 -3.40 -6.95
N TYR A 132 6.91 -3.47 -8.17
CA TYR A 132 5.47 -3.50 -8.45
C TYR A 132 4.84 -4.77 -7.87
N GLY A 133 5.49 -5.93 -8.02
CA GLY A 133 5.08 -7.18 -7.38
C GLY A 133 5.06 -7.09 -5.84
N VAL A 134 6.04 -6.44 -5.23
CA VAL A 134 6.07 -6.16 -3.78
C VAL A 134 4.92 -5.23 -3.37
N GLY A 135 4.52 -4.30 -4.23
CA GLY A 135 3.31 -3.48 -4.04
C GLY A 135 2.05 -4.33 -3.91
N TRP A 136 1.82 -5.28 -4.82
CA TRP A 136 0.72 -6.25 -4.74
C TRP A 136 0.81 -7.14 -3.49
N GLY A 137 2.02 -7.63 -3.17
CA GLY A 137 2.26 -8.40 -1.95
C GLY A 137 1.88 -7.61 -0.70
N ALA A 138 2.22 -6.33 -0.64
CA ALA A 138 1.82 -5.45 0.46
C ALA A 138 0.31 -5.27 0.54
N ALA A 139 -0.40 -5.16 -0.59
CA ALA A 139 -1.86 -5.09 -0.60
C ALA A 139 -2.51 -6.38 -0.05
N ILE A 140 -1.97 -7.56 -0.39
CA ILE A 140 -2.45 -8.85 0.13
C ILE A 140 -2.24 -8.93 1.65
N PHE A 141 -1.06 -8.58 2.15
CA PHE A 141 -0.79 -8.59 3.58
C PHE A 141 -1.65 -7.57 4.34
N LEU A 142 -1.86 -6.37 3.78
CA LEU A 142 -2.77 -5.37 4.35
C LEU A 142 -4.20 -5.89 4.41
N PHE A 143 -4.69 -6.53 3.34
CA PHE A 143 -6.01 -7.15 3.35
C PHE A 143 -6.13 -8.23 4.42
N GLY A 144 -5.13 -9.11 4.53
CA GLY A 144 -5.07 -10.12 5.59
C GLY A 144 -5.10 -9.49 6.99
N ALA A 145 -4.33 -8.42 7.21
CA ALA A 145 -4.31 -7.70 8.49
C ALA A 145 -5.67 -7.07 8.84
N VAL A 146 -6.37 -6.48 7.86
CA VAL A 146 -7.73 -5.95 8.04
C VAL A 146 -8.69 -7.06 8.45
N VAL A 147 -8.67 -8.22 7.77
CA VAL A 147 -9.51 -9.37 8.11
C VAL A 147 -9.23 -9.88 9.53
N LEU A 148 -7.95 -10.06 9.88
CA LEU A 148 -7.56 -10.54 11.21
C LEU A 148 -8.00 -9.57 12.32
N LEU A 149 -7.87 -8.26 12.10
CA LEU A 149 -8.28 -7.25 13.09
C LEU A 149 -9.79 -7.11 13.20
N LEU A 150 -10.54 -7.38 12.13
CA LEU A 150 -12.00 -7.50 12.19
C LEU A 150 -12.42 -8.71 13.02
N CYS A 151 -11.80 -9.88 12.79
CA CYS A 151 -12.07 -11.08 13.58
C CYS A 151 -11.76 -10.86 15.07
N ASP A 152 -10.62 -10.24 15.41
CA ASP A 152 -10.26 -9.92 16.79
C ASP A 152 -11.29 -8.98 17.44
N GLN A 153 -11.75 -7.95 16.72
CA GLN A 153 -12.77 -7.04 17.22
C GLN A 153 -14.12 -7.76 17.48
N GLU A 154 -14.53 -8.65 16.59
CA GLU A 154 -15.77 -9.42 16.75
C GLU A 154 -15.71 -10.37 17.95
N GLU A 155 -14.60 -11.08 18.14
CA GLU A 155 -14.39 -11.96 19.30
C GLU A 155 -14.47 -11.19 20.62
N GLU A 156 -13.85 -10.02 20.70
CA GLU A 156 -13.93 -9.17 21.89
C GLU A 156 -15.34 -8.67 22.17
N GLU A 157 -16.03 -8.17 21.14
CA GLU A 157 -17.41 -7.69 21.30
C GLU A 157 -18.36 -8.78 21.80
N ILE A 158 -18.17 -10.04 21.37
CA ILE A 158 -18.93 -11.19 21.85
C ILE A 158 -18.61 -11.48 23.32
N TYR A 159 -17.33 -11.53 23.69
CA TYR A 159 -16.88 -11.82 25.06
C TYR A 159 -17.47 -10.82 26.08
N TYR A 160 -17.48 -9.53 25.75
CA TYR A 160 -18.06 -8.52 26.65
C TYR A 160 -19.57 -8.65 26.79
N LYS A 161 -20.30 -8.95 25.70
CA LYS A 161 -21.74 -9.18 25.77
C LYS A 161 -22.06 -10.39 26.64
N GLU A 162 -21.36 -11.50 26.47
CA GLU A 162 -21.57 -12.71 27.27
C GLU A 162 -21.36 -12.45 28.77
N ARG A 163 -20.28 -11.76 29.14
CA ARG A 163 -20.00 -11.42 30.54
C ARG A 163 -21.08 -10.53 31.16
N THR A 164 -21.60 -9.55 30.42
CA THR A 164 -22.66 -8.68 30.92
C THR A 164 -23.98 -9.42 31.17
N ILE A 165 -24.32 -10.38 30.30
CA ILE A 165 -25.53 -11.20 30.45
C ILE A 165 -25.42 -12.09 31.68
N ILE A 166 -24.28 -12.76 31.90
CA ILE A 166 -24.05 -13.63 33.06
C ILE A 166 -24.16 -12.83 34.38
N HIS A 167 -23.60 -11.61 34.42
CA HIS A 167 -23.72 -10.76 35.61
C HIS A 167 -25.16 -10.32 35.87
N ALA A 168 -25.90 -9.92 34.83
CA ALA A 168 -27.32 -9.55 34.98
C ALA A 168 -28.20 -10.74 35.42
N GLU A 169 -27.92 -11.96 34.91
CA GLU A 169 -28.61 -13.16 35.34
C GLU A 169 -28.35 -13.48 36.82
N ASN A 170 -27.10 -13.38 37.27
CA ASN A 170 -26.77 -13.59 38.68
C ASN A 170 -27.46 -12.60 39.62
N ASP A 171 -27.50 -11.31 39.26
CA ASP A 171 -28.17 -10.28 40.06
C ASP A 171 -29.69 -10.47 40.15
N SER A 172 -30.31 -11.06 39.11
CA SER A 172 -31.76 -11.34 39.10
C SER A 172 -32.16 -12.62 39.84
N ARG A 173 -31.19 -13.48 40.19
CA ARG A 173 -31.41 -14.71 40.97
C ARG A 173 -31.11 -14.54 42.47
N ALA A 174 -30.53 -13.40 42.87
CA ALA A 174 -30.25 -13.02 44.25
C ALA A 174 -31.42 -12.23 44.87
#